data_AF-A0A946XG44-F1
#
_entry.id   AF-A0A946XG44-F1
#
_cell.length_a   1.000
_cell.length_b   1.000
_cell.length_c   1.000
_cell.angle_alpha   90.00
_cell.angle_beta   90.00
_cell.angle_gamma   90.00
#
_symmetry.space_group_name_H-M   'P 1'
#
loop_
_entity.id
_entity.type
_entity.pdbx_description
1 polymer ?
#
loop_
_entity_poly.entity_id
_entity_poly.type
_entity_poly.pdbx_seq_one_letter_code
_entity_poly.pdbx_strand_id
1 'polypeptide(L)'
;LLQELAPLETAFVRIRYADAAEIFELFTADDQQLGQSGGSARDGNATNSILSERGSAIVDERTNTIILTDTEDKINEFKRLIEEIDVPIKQVLIEARIVIANTDFKKELGVTWGLAGVDRLTGGPVSRAFGDRTVGISGRRSGLAPGAGVVESFSYSADEIETDDGPDGIPGNADDGPTLYSRNYDFGLGDSLAVDLGVSDPTGAFSLGYLTDNFLIDLELSALESDGYGEIVSQPKVLTGDKQQAVIKSGTEIAFEKATSSGATSIEFKEAVLQLEVTPQITPDNRIIMDLLVSQDSVGAFTPTGEPSIDITRIETQALVGDGQTLVLGGIFQTEEVNGTEKVPMLGDIPFLGKLFRNDLRNIEKREILIFITPKIIDDNLLDR
;
A
#
# COMPACT_ATOMS: atom_id res chain seq x y z
N LEU A 1 -37.09 59.90 -21.92
CA LEU A 1 -36.71 61.30 -22.25
C LEU A 1 -36.44 62.19 -21.03
N LEU A 2 -36.60 61.74 -19.77
CA LEU A 2 -36.20 62.52 -18.57
C LEU A 2 -34.83 62.16 -17.99
N GLN A 3 -34.21 61.05 -18.41
CA GLN A 3 -32.89 60.61 -17.90
C GLN A 3 -31.70 61.36 -18.52
N GLU A 4 -31.88 62.05 -19.65
CA GLU A 4 -30.78 62.69 -20.38
C GLU A 4 -30.25 63.98 -19.71
N LEU A 5 -30.95 64.51 -18.70
CA LEU A 5 -30.70 65.81 -18.08
C LEU A 5 -30.40 65.75 -16.57
N ALA A 6 -30.28 64.56 -15.97
CA ALA A 6 -29.93 64.43 -14.56
C ALA A 6 -28.44 64.77 -14.32
N PRO A 7 -28.09 65.41 -13.19
CA PRO A 7 -26.70 65.61 -12.81
C PRO A 7 -26.02 64.26 -12.55
N LEU A 8 -24.77 64.13 -12.96
CA LEU A 8 -23.92 62.98 -12.64
C LEU A 8 -23.29 63.22 -11.27
N GLU A 9 -23.37 62.23 -10.40
CA GLU A 9 -22.71 62.20 -9.10
C GLU A 9 -21.62 61.13 -9.09
N THR A 10 -20.61 61.31 -8.23
CA THR A 10 -19.54 60.33 -8.04
C THR A 10 -19.70 59.67 -6.68
N ALA A 11 -19.77 58.34 -6.65
CA ALA A 11 -19.85 57.54 -5.44
C ALA A 11 -18.63 56.61 -5.32
N PHE A 12 -18.16 56.45 -4.08
CA PHE A 12 -17.10 55.51 -3.72
C PHE A 12 -17.74 54.33 -2.99
N VAL A 13 -17.58 53.12 -3.54
CA VAL A 13 -18.09 51.89 -2.95
C VAL A 13 -16.92 50.97 -2.67
N ARG A 14 -16.65 50.71 -1.39
CA ARG A 14 -15.59 49.80 -0.95
C ARG A 14 -16.15 48.39 -0.81
N ILE A 15 -15.52 47.42 -1.46
CA ILE A 15 -15.88 46.01 -1.42
C ILE A 15 -15.12 45.32 -0.27
N ARG A 16 -15.78 44.43 0.47
CA ARG A 16 -15.22 43.80 1.68
C ARG A 16 -14.75 42.36 1.47
N TYR A 17 -15.52 41.54 0.75
CA TYR A 17 -15.29 40.11 0.63
C TYR A 17 -14.86 39.69 -0.78
N ALA A 18 -15.47 40.28 -1.81
CA ALA A 18 -15.14 39.99 -3.20
C ALA A 18 -14.03 40.91 -3.76
N ASP A 19 -13.45 40.52 -4.90
CA ASP A 19 -12.51 41.36 -5.66
C ASP A 19 -13.29 42.40 -6.48
N ALA A 20 -12.97 43.69 -6.29
CA ALA A 20 -13.58 44.78 -7.02
C ALA A 20 -13.34 44.69 -8.54
N ALA A 21 -12.21 44.09 -8.97
CA ALA A 21 -11.93 43.87 -10.38
C ALA A 21 -12.88 42.85 -11.01
N GLU A 22 -13.09 41.71 -10.35
CA GLU A 22 -13.97 40.63 -10.84
C GLU A 22 -15.44 41.09 -10.89
N ILE A 23 -15.88 41.85 -9.88
CA ILE A 23 -17.20 42.48 -9.87
C ILE A 23 -17.35 43.49 -11.02
N PHE A 24 -16.32 44.28 -11.31
CA PHE A 24 -16.36 45.26 -12.38
C PHE A 24 -16.42 44.62 -13.76
N GLU A 25 -15.70 43.51 -13.97
CA GLU A 25 -15.81 42.71 -15.20
C GLU A 25 -17.24 42.21 -15.40
N LEU A 26 -17.93 41.77 -14.34
CA LEU A 26 -19.33 41.33 -14.44
C LEU A 26 -20.27 42.43 -14.98
N PHE A 27 -19.98 43.70 -14.69
CA PHE A 27 -20.80 44.84 -15.14
C PHE A 27 -20.38 45.44 -16.48
N THR A 28 -19.16 45.18 -16.94
CA THR A 28 -18.61 45.73 -18.19
C THR A 28 -18.54 44.71 -19.33
N ALA A 29 -18.54 43.40 -19.02
CA ALA A 29 -18.46 42.33 -20.01
C ALA A 29 -19.67 42.28 -20.97
N ASP A 30 -20.80 42.92 -20.62
CA ASP A 30 -22.01 42.94 -21.44
C ASP A 30 -21.93 43.91 -22.65
N ASP A 31 -20.88 44.75 -22.72
CA ASP A 31 -20.69 45.75 -23.80
C ASP A 31 -19.75 45.28 -24.93
N GLN A 32 -19.10 44.11 -24.77
CA GLN A 32 -18.10 43.59 -25.72
C GLN A 32 -18.62 42.54 -26.71
N GLN A 33 -19.92 42.21 -26.72
CA GLN A 33 -20.49 41.21 -27.63
C GLN A 33 -21.33 41.83 -28.77
N LEU A 34 -20.96 43.00 -29.30
CA LEU A 34 -21.57 43.59 -30.50
C LEU A 34 -20.51 44.20 -31.43
N GLY A 35 -19.58 43.35 -31.86
CA GLY A 35 -18.54 43.74 -32.79
C GLY A 35 -18.34 42.73 -33.91
N GLN A 36 -19.40 42.30 -34.62
CA GLN A 36 -19.38 41.88 -36.04
C GLN A 36 -20.63 41.08 -36.45
N SER A 37 -21.55 41.72 -37.18
CA SER A 37 -22.15 41.24 -38.45
C SER A 37 -23.45 41.98 -38.73
N GLY A 38 -23.55 42.53 -39.94
CA GLY A 38 -24.75 43.25 -40.37
C GLY A 38 -25.95 42.31 -40.58
N GLY A 39 -27.14 42.88 -40.39
CA GLY A 39 -28.36 42.38 -41.00
C GLY A 39 -29.50 42.04 -40.04
N SER A 40 -30.58 42.80 -40.22
CA SER A 40 -31.98 42.47 -39.91
C SER A 40 -32.46 42.68 -38.47
N ALA A 41 -33.46 43.57 -38.39
CA ALA A 41 -34.29 43.83 -37.23
C ALA A 41 -34.86 42.55 -36.63
N ARG A 42 -34.57 42.33 -35.33
CA ARG A 42 -35.39 41.56 -34.41
C ARG A 42 -35.43 42.31 -33.08
N ASP A 43 -36.64 42.77 -32.77
CA ASP A 43 -37.10 43.23 -31.47
C ASP A 43 -36.81 42.14 -30.41
N GLY A 44 -36.09 42.50 -29.35
CA GLY A 44 -35.61 41.53 -28.37
C GLY A 44 -34.62 42.11 -27.37
N ASN A 45 -35.15 42.92 -26.45
CA ASN A 45 -34.64 43.18 -25.09
C ASN A 45 -33.20 43.73 -25.00
N ALA A 46 -33.09 45.06 -24.87
CA ALA A 46 -31.86 45.72 -24.46
C ALA A 46 -31.31 45.05 -23.18
N THR A 47 -30.12 44.47 -23.27
CA THR A 47 -29.32 44.14 -22.11
C THR A 47 -29.07 45.46 -21.37
N ASN A 48 -29.71 45.60 -20.21
CA ASN A 48 -29.62 46.80 -19.37
C ASN A 48 -28.19 46.89 -18.86
N SER A 49 -27.33 47.64 -19.57
CA SER A 49 -26.12 48.19 -18.96
C SER A 49 -26.54 48.85 -17.64
N ILE A 50 -26.00 48.34 -16.52
CA ILE A 50 -26.24 48.89 -15.18
C ILE A 50 -25.72 50.34 -15.08
N LEU A 51 -24.83 50.72 -16.00
CA LEU A 51 -24.35 52.08 -16.24
C LEU A 51 -25.23 52.81 -17.26
N SER A 52 -25.48 54.10 -17.05
CA SER A 52 -26.12 54.95 -18.07
C SER A 52 -25.19 55.19 -19.26
N GLU A 53 -25.74 55.64 -20.40
CA GLU A 53 -24.95 56.01 -21.60
C GLU A 53 -23.88 57.09 -21.32
N ARG A 54 -23.98 57.80 -20.19
CA ARG A 54 -23.02 58.84 -19.74
C ARG A 54 -22.23 58.42 -18.49
N GLY A 55 -22.48 57.23 -17.96
CA GLY A 55 -21.86 56.71 -16.76
C GLY A 55 -20.45 56.19 -17.01
N SER A 56 -19.58 56.28 -16.01
CA SER A 56 -18.25 55.68 -16.04
C SER A 56 -17.91 55.09 -14.68
N ALA A 57 -17.30 53.91 -14.67
CA ALA A 57 -16.80 53.28 -13.46
C ALA A 57 -15.30 52.97 -13.59
N ILE A 58 -14.57 53.14 -12.49
CA ILE A 58 -13.12 52.89 -12.39
C ILE A 58 -12.88 52.08 -11.13
N VAL A 59 -11.99 51.09 -11.20
CA VAL A 59 -11.59 50.28 -10.06
C VAL A 59 -10.23 50.76 -9.53
N ASP A 60 -10.12 50.97 -8.23
CA ASP A 60 -8.85 51.10 -7.51
C ASP A 60 -8.54 49.77 -6.79
N GLU A 61 -7.72 48.94 -7.43
CA GLU A 61 -7.30 47.63 -6.92
C GLU A 61 -6.59 47.73 -5.56
N ARG A 62 -5.82 48.81 -5.32
CA ARG A 62 -5.04 48.98 -4.08
C ARG A 62 -5.95 49.16 -2.86
N THR A 63 -7.14 49.75 -3.05
CA THR A 63 -8.09 50.01 -1.97
C THR A 63 -9.35 49.15 -2.06
N ASN A 64 -9.41 48.22 -3.02
CA ASN A 64 -10.59 47.40 -3.33
C ASN A 64 -11.87 48.25 -3.40
N THR A 65 -11.80 49.37 -4.12
CA THR A 65 -12.87 50.38 -4.19
C THR A 65 -13.26 50.64 -5.63
N ILE A 66 -14.57 50.61 -5.89
CA ILE A 66 -15.16 50.97 -7.17
C ILE A 66 -15.61 52.43 -7.09
N ILE A 67 -15.10 53.25 -8.01
CA ILE A 67 -15.47 54.65 -8.19
C ILE A 67 -16.46 54.72 -9.33
N LEU A 68 -17.74 54.93 -9.01
CA LEU A 68 -18.83 55.01 -9.97
C LEU A 68 -19.25 56.46 -10.16
N THR A 69 -19.33 56.93 -11.41
CA THR A 69 -19.89 58.23 -11.77
C THR A 69 -21.12 58.01 -12.64
N ASP A 70 -22.31 58.27 -12.11
CA ASP A 70 -23.60 58.08 -12.82
C ASP A 70 -24.71 58.96 -12.19
N THR A 71 -25.94 58.83 -12.68
CA THR A 71 -27.14 59.40 -12.09
C THR A 71 -27.45 58.80 -10.70
N GLU A 72 -28.07 59.58 -9.81
CA GLU A 72 -28.38 59.17 -8.43
C GLU A 72 -29.19 57.86 -8.36
N ASP A 73 -30.17 57.69 -9.27
CA ASP A 73 -30.99 56.48 -9.35
C ASP A 73 -30.14 55.23 -9.63
N LYS A 74 -29.18 55.33 -10.56
CA LYS A 74 -28.28 54.23 -10.94
C LYS A 74 -27.25 53.91 -9.86
N ILE A 75 -26.74 54.93 -9.18
CA ILE A 75 -25.84 54.74 -8.03
C ILE A 75 -26.55 53.98 -6.91
N ASN A 76 -27.82 54.30 -6.63
CA ASN A 76 -28.60 53.60 -5.62
C ASN A 76 -28.95 52.16 -6.03
N GLU A 77 -29.22 51.92 -7.31
CA GLU A 77 -29.39 50.57 -7.88
C GLU A 77 -28.10 49.74 -7.71
N PHE A 78 -26.95 50.31 -8.09
CA PHE A 78 -25.65 49.68 -7.95
C PHE A 78 -25.31 49.34 -6.49
N LYS A 79 -25.53 50.27 -5.55
CA LYS A 79 -25.28 50.03 -4.12
C LYS A 79 -26.08 48.84 -3.57
N ARG A 80 -27.37 48.74 -3.91
CA ARG A 80 -28.22 47.63 -3.48
C ARG A 80 -27.73 46.28 -4.00
N LEU A 81 -27.26 46.27 -5.25
CA LEU A 81 -26.75 45.07 -5.87
C LEU A 81 -25.40 44.64 -5.28
N ILE A 82 -24.52 45.59 -4.96
CA ILE A 82 -23.28 45.30 -4.22
C ILE A 82 -23.59 44.74 -2.82
N GLU A 83 -24.59 45.26 -2.11
CA GLU A 83 -24.99 44.74 -0.79
C GLU A 83 -25.47 43.28 -0.84
N GLU A 84 -26.01 42.82 -1.98
CA GLU A 84 -26.46 41.43 -2.16
C GLU A 84 -25.33 40.48 -2.59
N ILE A 85 -24.34 40.98 -3.34
CA ILE A 85 -23.23 40.17 -3.88
C ILE A 85 -22.02 40.12 -2.94
N ASP A 86 -21.74 41.18 -2.17
CA ASP A 86 -20.61 41.27 -1.24
C ASP A 86 -20.90 40.53 0.09
N VAL A 87 -21.14 39.22 -0.02
CA VAL A 87 -21.33 38.30 1.11
C VAL A 87 -20.08 37.45 1.32
N PRO A 88 -19.77 37.05 2.57
CA PRO A 88 -18.65 36.15 2.82
C PRO A 88 -18.86 34.80 2.13
N ILE A 89 -17.80 34.28 1.53
CA ILE A 89 -17.81 32.93 0.96
C ILE A 89 -17.89 31.90 2.08
N LYS A 90 -18.79 30.94 1.94
CA LYS A 90 -18.85 29.79 2.85
C LYS A 90 -17.61 28.92 2.66
N GLN A 91 -17.08 28.40 3.76
CA GLN A 91 -15.97 27.46 3.76
C GLN A 91 -16.48 26.03 3.98
N VAL A 92 -15.78 25.06 3.41
CA VAL A 92 -16.05 23.64 3.58
C VAL A 92 -14.77 22.94 4.02
N LEU A 93 -14.85 22.21 5.12
CA LEU A 93 -13.85 21.24 5.53
C LEU A 93 -14.19 19.89 4.88
N ILE A 94 -13.28 19.36 4.09
CA ILE A 94 -13.42 18.06 3.43
C ILE A 94 -12.49 17.07 4.13
N GLU A 95 -13.06 15.98 4.64
CA GLU A 95 -12.33 14.85 5.21
C GLU A 95 -12.50 13.62 4.30
N ALA A 96 -11.41 13.10 3.75
CA ALA A 96 -11.42 11.79 3.13
C ALA A 96 -10.95 10.73 4.14
N ARG A 97 -11.46 9.52 4.03
CA ARG A 97 -10.95 8.35 4.77
C ARG A 97 -10.67 7.23 3.78
N ILE A 98 -9.44 6.79 3.74
CA ILE A 98 -9.01 5.63 2.94
C ILE A 98 -8.73 4.51 3.93
N VAL A 99 -9.44 3.40 3.77
CA VAL A 99 -9.28 2.19 4.58
C VAL A 99 -8.77 1.08 3.67
N ILE A 100 -7.62 0.52 4.02
CA ILE A 100 -7.01 -0.61 3.32
C ILE A 100 -6.92 -1.74 4.33
N ALA A 101 -7.62 -2.85 4.08
CA ALA A 101 -7.57 -4.05 4.88
C ALA A 101 -6.92 -5.17 4.07
N ASN A 102 -5.85 -5.76 4.62
CA ASN A 102 -5.13 -6.87 4.04
C ASN A 102 -5.26 -8.07 4.98
N THR A 103 -5.62 -9.23 4.43
CA THR A 103 -5.61 -10.48 5.17
C THR A 103 -4.83 -11.53 4.40
N ASP A 104 -3.84 -12.15 5.04
CA ASP A 104 -3.04 -13.22 4.49
C ASP A 104 -3.28 -14.51 5.29
N PHE A 105 -3.64 -15.59 4.61
CA PHE A 105 -3.83 -16.90 5.21
C PHE A 105 -3.02 -17.92 4.44
N LYS A 106 -2.01 -18.51 5.09
CA LYS A 106 -1.18 -19.56 4.53
C LYS A 106 -1.32 -20.82 5.35
N LYS A 107 -1.62 -21.94 4.70
CA LYS A 107 -1.66 -23.27 5.30
C LYS A 107 -0.83 -24.23 4.46
N GLU A 108 0.07 -24.97 5.10
CA GLU A 108 0.91 -25.96 4.48
C GLU A 108 1.02 -27.18 5.39
N LEU A 109 0.90 -28.38 4.82
CA LEU A 109 1.05 -29.63 5.54
C LEU A 109 1.93 -30.56 4.73
N GLY A 110 3.07 -30.94 5.31
CA GLY A 110 4.08 -31.79 4.69
C GLY A 110 4.39 -33.01 5.55
N VAL A 111 4.92 -34.05 4.91
CA VAL A 111 5.34 -35.27 5.58
C VAL A 111 6.70 -35.68 5.06
N THR A 112 7.57 -36.02 5.98
CA THR A 112 8.89 -36.56 5.72
C THR A 112 8.99 -37.90 6.43
N TRP A 113 9.38 -38.98 5.76
CA TRP A 113 9.63 -40.25 6.45
C TRP A 113 10.58 -41.13 5.67
N GLY A 114 11.23 -42.06 6.38
CA GLY A 114 12.12 -43.03 5.79
C GLY A 114 12.17 -44.34 6.59
N LEU A 115 12.68 -45.37 5.92
CA LEU A 115 12.89 -46.69 6.49
C LEU A 115 14.27 -47.20 6.06
N ALA A 116 15.11 -47.49 7.04
CA ALA A 116 16.43 -48.06 6.83
C ALA A 116 16.60 -49.36 7.62
N GLY A 117 16.95 -50.45 6.95
CA GLY A 117 17.38 -51.71 7.55
C GLY A 117 18.86 -51.67 7.88
N VAL A 118 19.18 -51.84 9.16
CA VAL A 118 20.55 -51.91 9.71
C VAL A 118 20.80 -53.34 10.19
N ASP A 119 21.99 -53.90 10.05
CA ASP A 119 22.32 -55.20 10.66
C ASP A 119 23.25 -54.98 11.86
N ARG A 120 23.15 -55.85 12.87
CA ARG A 120 23.81 -55.68 14.17
C ARG A 120 25.29 -55.30 14.04
N LEU A 121 25.66 -54.19 14.66
CA LEU A 121 27.04 -53.87 14.99
C LEU A 121 27.53 -54.85 16.07
N THR A 122 27.93 -56.04 15.64
CA THR A 122 28.34 -57.11 16.55
C THR A 122 29.74 -56.77 17.06
N GLY A 123 29.81 -56.39 18.34
CA GLY A 123 31.02 -55.87 18.99
C GLY A 123 32.26 -56.73 18.80
N GLY A 124 33.29 -56.09 18.22
CA GLY A 124 34.70 -56.49 18.23
C GLY A 124 35.55 -55.23 18.10
N PRO A 125 36.82 -55.22 18.57
CA PRO A 125 37.65 -54.02 18.68
C PRO A 125 38.04 -53.39 17.33
N VAL A 126 37.60 -53.98 16.21
CA VAL A 126 37.72 -53.40 14.87
C VAL A 126 36.37 -53.56 14.16
N SER A 127 35.44 -52.65 14.47
CA SER A 127 34.14 -52.60 13.81
C SER A 127 34.30 -51.86 12.48
N ARG A 128 34.30 -52.61 11.36
CA ARG A 128 34.07 -52.01 10.04
C ARG A 128 32.62 -51.52 10.04
N ALA A 129 32.42 -50.26 9.66
CA ALA A 129 31.18 -49.49 9.76
C ALA A 129 29.98 -50.03 8.95
N PHE A 130 30.01 -51.27 8.46
CA PHE A 130 28.89 -51.89 7.78
C PHE A 130 28.84 -53.37 8.14
N GLY A 131 27.70 -53.84 8.68
CA GLY A 131 27.29 -55.21 8.41
C GLY A 131 27.22 -55.40 6.89
N ASP A 132 27.54 -56.60 6.38
CA ASP A 132 27.75 -56.88 4.95
C ASP A 132 26.49 -56.65 4.06
N ARG A 133 25.36 -56.24 4.65
CA ARG A 133 24.05 -56.12 4.03
C ARG A 133 23.22 -55.00 4.66
N THR A 134 22.98 -53.93 3.90
CA THR A 134 21.98 -52.90 4.23
C THR A 134 20.79 -53.02 3.28
N VAL A 135 19.57 -52.79 3.78
CA VAL A 135 18.34 -52.75 2.97
C VAL A 135 17.61 -51.45 3.32
N GLY A 136 17.68 -50.46 2.44
CA GLY A 136 17.01 -49.16 2.65
C GLY A 136 15.90 -48.91 1.63
N ILE A 137 14.92 -48.11 2.02
CA ILE A 137 13.95 -47.50 1.10
C ILE A 137 14.20 -46.00 1.13
N SER A 138 14.61 -45.43 -0.01
CA SER A 138 14.82 -43.99 -0.14
C SER A 138 14.22 -43.48 -1.46
N GLY A 139 13.69 -42.25 -1.43
CA GLY A 139 13.22 -41.51 -2.59
C GLY A 139 14.37 -40.98 -3.46
N ARG A 140 15.61 -41.00 -2.96
CA ARG A 140 16.81 -40.56 -3.67
C ARG A 140 17.82 -41.71 -3.75
N ARG A 141 18.44 -41.92 -4.92
CA ARG A 141 19.48 -42.96 -5.08
C ARG A 141 20.71 -42.74 -4.18
N SER A 142 21.00 -41.48 -3.83
CA SER A 142 22.03 -41.08 -2.85
C SER A 142 21.80 -41.72 -1.47
N GLY A 143 20.53 -41.78 -1.05
CA GLY A 143 20.09 -42.36 0.23
C GLY A 143 20.26 -43.87 0.36
N LEU A 144 20.70 -44.57 -0.69
CA LEU A 144 20.98 -46.01 -0.68
C LEU A 144 22.49 -46.31 -0.71
N ALA A 145 23.34 -45.28 -0.73
CA ALA A 145 24.79 -45.48 -0.64
C ALA A 145 25.17 -45.99 0.76
N PRO A 146 26.16 -46.89 0.88
CA PRO A 146 26.67 -47.30 2.19
C PRO A 146 27.10 -46.08 3.03
N GLY A 147 26.42 -45.85 4.16
CA GLY A 147 26.67 -44.72 5.07
C GLY A 147 25.72 -43.53 4.89
N ALA A 148 24.79 -43.58 3.93
CA ALA A 148 23.76 -42.57 3.78
C ALA A 148 22.66 -42.78 4.85
N GLY A 149 22.50 -41.81 5.75
CA GLY A 149 21.36 -41.74 6.68
C GLY A 149 21.56 -42.27 8.10
N VAL A 150 22.71 -42.87 8.41
CA VAL A 150 23.12 -43.13 9.80
C VAL A 150 24.57 -42.69 9.93
N VAL A 151 24.79 -41.50 10.49
CA VAL A 151 26.14 -41.03 10.83
C VAL A 151 26.55 -41.73 12.12
N GLU A 152 27.07 -42.96 12.01
CA GLU A 152 27.67 -43.64 13.16
C GLU A 152 29.04 -43.00 13.45
N SER A 153 29.07 -42.07 14.40
CA SER A 153 30.32 -41.72 15.07
C SER A 153 30.59 -42.77 16.16
N PHE A 154 31.75 -43.42 16.14
CA PHE A 154 32.19 -44.37 17.19
C PHE A 154 33.19 -43.69 18.12
N SER A 155 32.86 -43.64 19.40
CA SER A 155 33.76 -43.28 20.50
C SER A 155 34.32 -44.56 21.10
N TYR A 156 35.63 -44.71 21.05
CA TYR A 156 36.37 -45.62 21.92
C TYR A 156 37.43 -44.78 22.64
N SER A 157 37.65 -45.05 23.92
CA SER A 157 38.89 -44.65 24.57
C SER A 157 39.90 -45.75 24.25
N ALA A 158 40.76 -45.52 23.26
CA ALA A 158 42.04 -46.20 23.32
C ALA A 158 42.93 -45.32 24.18
N ASP A 159 43.43 -45.90 25.26
CA ASP A 159 44.78 -45.59 25.71
C ASP A 159 45.67 -46.04 24.56
N GLU A 160 45.92 -45.13 23.62
CA GLU A 160 46.77 -45.45 22.48
C GLU A 160 48.18 -45.63 23.04
N ILE A 161 48.64 -46.89 23.05
CA ILE A 161 50.05 -47.24 23.19
C ILE A 161 50.75 -46.77 21.90
N GLU A 162 50.81 -45.47 21.67
CA GLU A 162 51.62 -44.86 20.62
C GLU A 162 52.53 -43.82 21.27
N THR A 163 53.79 -43.88 20.87
CA THR A 163 54.92 -43.23 21.50
C THR A 163 54.89 -41.72 21.29
N ASP A 164 54.86 -41.01 22.42
CA ASP A 164 55.25 -39.62 22.66
C ASP A 164 56.24 -39.00 21.64
N ASP A 165 55.77 -37.97 20.93
CA ASP A 165 56.57 -37.07 20.08
C ASP A 165 56.76 -35.68 20.74
N GLY A 166 56.70 -35.61 22.08
CA GLY A 166 57.07 -34.43 22.87
C GLY A 166 58.59 -34.28 23.04
N PRO A 167 59.11 -33.06 23.31
CA PRO A 167 60.55 -32.81 23.43
C PRO A 167 61.23 -33.47 24.65
N ASP A 168 60.46 -33.99 25.60
CA ASP A 168 60.94 -34.58 26.85
C ASP A 168 61.10 -36.11 26.78
N GLY A 169 60.45 -36.80 25.83
CA GLY A 169 60.72 -38.19 25.50
C GLY A 169 60.54 -39.16 26.67
N ILE A 170 59.54 -38.91 27.53
CA ILE A 170 59.23 -39.75 28.70
C ILE A 170 57.85 -40.37 28.51
N PRO A 171 57.75 -41.67 28.20
CA PRO A 171 56.46 -42.34 28.07
C PRO A 171 55.69 -42.40 29.39
N GLY A 172 54.51 -41.78 29.43
CA GLY A 172 53.48 -42.00 30.45
C GLY A 172 53.65 -41.19 31.73
N ASN A 173 53.21 -39.94 31.72
CA ASN A 173 52.88 -39.22 32.95
C ASN A 173 51.37 -38.94 33.01
N ALA A 174 50.80 -38.98 34.21
CA ALA A 174 49.35 -38.86 34.49
C ALA A 174 48.72 -37.47 34.19
N ASP A 175 49.42 -36.62 33.44
CA ASP A 175 49.01 -35.25 33.11
C ASP A 175 48.24 -35.15 31.79
N ASP A 176 48.22 -36.22 30.98
CA ASP A 176 47.34 -36.31 29.81
C ASP A 176 45.96 -36.79 30.29
N GLY A 177 45.14 -35.82 30.72
CA GLY A 177 43.74 -36.10 31.02
C GLY A 177 43.07 -36.80 29.83
N PRO A 178 42.16 -37.75 30.06
CA PRO A 178 41.52 -38.51 28.99
C PRO A 178 40.92 -37.54 27.97
N THR A 179 41.33 -37.65 26.71
CA THR A 179 40.72 -36.87 25.63
C THR A 179 39.29 -37.36 25.44
N LEU A 180 38.35 -36.62 26.03
CA LEU A 180 36.92 -36.90 25.99
C LEU A 180 36.36 -36.49 24.62
N TYR A 181 36.17 -37.46 23.74
CA TYR A 181 35.40 -37.26 22.51
C TYR A 181 33.91 -37.50 22.77
N SER A 182 33.12 -36.42 22.73
CA SER A 182 31.66 -36.44 22.88
C SER A 182 30.99 -36.98 21.63
N ARG A 183 29.96 -37.83 21.79
CA ARG A 183 29.15 -38.43 20.72
C ARG A 183 27.74 -37.85 20.75
N ASN A 184 27.32 -37.23 19.66
CA ASN A 184 25.92 -36.89 19.43
C ASN A 184 25.30 -37.99 18.56
N TYR A 185 24.18 -38.56 19.00
CA TYR A 185 23.35 -39.41 18.14
C TYR A 185 22.42 -38.50 17.36
N ASP A 186 22.78 -38.23 16.10
CA ASP A 186 21.83 -37.65 15.16
C ASP A 186 20.99 -38.78 14.56
N PHE A 187 19.73 -38.84 14.98
CA PHE A 187 18.76 -39.86 14.53
C PHE A 187 18.10 -39.48 13.19
N GLY A 188 18.66 -38.52 12.44
CA GLY A 188 18.13 -38.09 11.16
C GLY A 188 18.51 -39.02 10.00
N LEU A 189 17.51 -39.46 9.25
CA LEU A 189 17.72 -40.25 8.02
C LEU A 189 18.34 -39.45 6.86
N GLY A 190 18.50 -38.12 6.97
CA GLY A 190 19.17 -37.28 5.97
C GLY A 190 18.69 -37.57 4.54
N ASP A 191 19.61 -37.96 3.65
CA ASP A 191 19.30 -38.31 2.25
C ASP A 191 18.56 -39.66 2.08
N SER A 192 18.44 -40.49 3.13
CA SER A 192 17.80 -41.82 3.12
C SER A 192 16.28 -41.80 3.33
N LEU A 193 15.67 -40.61 3.35
CA LEU A 193 14.22 -40.44 3.40
C LEU A 193 13.54 -41.08 2.18
N ALA A 194 12.44 -41.80 2.42
CA ALA A 194 11.58 -42.38 1.39
C ALA A 194 10.64 -41.34 0.80
N VAL A 195 10.12 -40.45 1.65
CA VAL A 195 9.35 -39.27 1.27
C VAL A 195 10.00 -38.07 1.95
N ASP A 196 10.28 -37.05 1.15
CA ASP A 196 10.88 -35.79 1.58
C ASP A 196 10.00 -34.67 1.05
N LEU A 197 8.81 -34.55 1.65
CA LEU A 197 7.78 -33.57 1.30
C LEU A 197 7.45 -32.74 2.54
N GLY A 198 8.43 -32.49 3.39
CA GLY A 198 8.31 -31.63 4.56
C GLY A 198 8.10 -30.17 4.17
N VAL A 199 7.54 -29.40 5.09
CA VAL A 199 7.43 -27.94 4.95
C VAL A 199 8.81 -27.32 5.23
N SER A 200 9.25 -26.37 4.40
CA SER A 200 10.58 -25.74 4.54
C SER A 200 10.77 -24.97 5.85
N ASP A 201 9.74 -24.23 6.28
CA ASP A 201 9.72 -23.44 7.51
C ASP A 201 8.43 -23.72 8.30
N PRO A 202 8.33 -24.88 8.97
CA PRO A 202 7.11 -25.26 9.69
C PRO A 202 6.94 -24.44 10.97
N THR A 203 5.71 -24.03 11.27
CA THR A 203 5.37 -23.47 12.59
C THR A 203 5.47 -24.55 13.67
N GLY A 204 5.21 -25.81 13.31
CA GLY A 204 5.37 -26.95 14.19
C GLY A 204 5.66 -28.22 13.41
N ALA A 205 6.48 -29.07 14.01
CA ALA A 205 6.76 -30.41 13.50
C ALA A 205 6.55 -31.43 14.62
N PHE A 206 6.07 -32.62 14.26
CA PHE A 206 5.96 -33.77 15.13
C PHE A 206 6.76 -34.91 14.52
N SER A 207 7.83 -35.35 15.19
CA SER A 207 8.67 -36.46 14.75
C SER A 207 8.52 -37.68 15.66
N LEU A 208 8.58 -38.85 15.04
CA LEU A 208 8.54 -40.16 15.68
C LEU A 208 9.63 -41.03 15.06
N GLY A 209 10.67 -41.29 15.83
CA GLY A 209 11.71 -42.26 15.53
C GLY A 209 11.47 -43.58 16.28
N TYR A 210 11.64 -44.72 15.60
CA TYR A 210 11.67 -46.03 16.22
C TYR A 210 12.88 -46.83 15.70
N LEU A 211 13.78 -47.19 16.61
CA LEU A 211 15.02 -47.89 16.30
C LEU A 211 15.04 -49.26 16.99
N THR A 212 15.41 -50.30 16.24
CA THR A 212 15.66 -51.65 16.74
C THR A 212 17.04 -52.13 16.29
N ASP A 213 17.43 -53.33 16.72
CA ASP A 213 18.65 -54.01 16.26
C ASP A 213 18.75 -54.19 14.74
N ASN A 214 17.62 -54.11 14.01
CA ASN A 214 17.55 -54.50 12.60
C ASN A 214 16.94 -53.45 11.66
N PHE A 215 16.30 -52.39 12.19
CA PHE A 215 15.70 -51.34 11.36
C PHE A 215 15.45 -50.05 12.16
N LEU A 216 15.45 -48.94 11.43
CA LEU A 216 15.13 -47.58 11.85
C LEU A 216 13.94 -47.08 11.02
N ILE A 217 12.92 -46.59 11.72
CA ILE A 217 11.79 -45.84 11.14
C ILE A 217 11.90 -44.41 11.65
N ASP A 218 11.82 -43.45 10.74
CA ASP A 218 11.71 -42.04 11.07
C ASP A 218 10.51 -41.46 10.30
N LEU A 219 9.66 -40.73 11.02
CA LEU A 219 8.47 -40.09 10.49
C LEU A 219 8.35 -38.71 11.12
N GLU A 220 8.27 -37.69 10.29
CA GLU A 220 8.01 -36.32 10.66
C GLU A 220 6.78 -35.78 9.92
N LEU A 221 5.83 -35.24 10.68
CA LEU A 221 4.73 -34.44 10.19
C LEU A 221 5.07 -32.98 10.44
N SER A 222 5.25 -32.19 9.39
CA SER A 222 5.53 -30.76 9.47
C SER A 222 4.34 -29.95 8.97
N ALA A 223 4.00 -28.89 9.69
CA ALA A 223 2.83 -28.06 9.38
C ALA A 223 3.12 -26.58 9.61
N LEU A 224 2.53 -25.75 8.76
CA LEU A 224 2.53 -24.30 8.83
C LEU A 224 1.09 -23.83 8.69
N GLU A 225 0.61 -23.04 9.63
CA GLU A 225 -0.63 -22.28 9.47
C GLU A 225 -0.36 -20.88 10.01
N SER A 226 -0.41 -19.90 9.11
CA SER A 226 -0.17 -18.48 9.38
C SER A 226 -1.41 -17.70 8.96
N ASP A 227 -1.85 -16.80 9.82
CA ASP A 227 -2.95 -15.88 9.58
C ASP A 227 -2.49 -14.47 9.99
N GLY A 228 -2.48 -13.56 9.03
CA GLY A 228 -2.08 -12.18 9.19
C GLY A 228 -3.22 -11.22 8.81
N TYR A 229 -3.34 -10.17 9.61
CA TYR A 229 -4.32 -9.10 9.40
C TYR A 229 -3.63 -7.75 9.56
N GLY A 230 -3.78 -6.89 8.55
CA GLY A 230 -3.32 -5.52 8.56
C GLY A 230 -4.43 -4.56 8.17
N GLU A 231 -4.60 -3.48 8.92
CA GLU A 231 -5.53 -2.40 8.59
C GLU A 231 -4.78 -1.07 8.58
N ILE A 232 -4.91 -0.34 7.48
CA ILE A 232 -4.31 0.98 7.28
C ILE A 232 -5.43 1.98 7.07
N VAL A 233 -5.48 3.01 7.92
CA VAL A 233 -6.45 4.09 7.82
C VAL A 233 -5.73 5.41 7.61
N SER A 234 -6.03 6.08 6.50
CA SER A 234 -5.48 7.40 6.15
C SER A 234 -6.59 8.43 6.08
N GLN A 235 -6.41 9.59 6.72
CA GLN A 235 -7.44 10.63 6.86
C GLN A 235 -6.95 12.03 6.49
N PRO A 236 -6.73 12.34 5.19
CA PRO A 236 -6.39 13.69 4.79
C PRO A 236 -7.59 14.63 4.97
N LYS A 237 -7.32 15.86 5.43
CA LYS A 237 -8.34 16.90 5.62
C LYS A 237 -7.88 18.20 5.00
N VAL A 238 -8.77 18.90 4.32
CA VAL A 238 -8.48 20.19 3.68
C VAL A 238 -9.66 21.14 3.87
N LEU A 239 -9.37 22.40 4.16
CA LEU A 239 -10.36 23.47 4.25
C LEU A 239 -10.26 24.31 2.98
N THR A 240 -11.39 24.60 2.35
CA THR A 240 -11.43 25.45 1.16
C THR A 240 -12.73 26.25 1.08
N GLY A 241 -12.74 27.31 0.27
CA GLY A 241 -13.94 28.11 -0.02
C GLY A 241 -14.82 27.48 -1.09
N ASP A 242 -16.06 27.96 -1.22
CA ASP A 242 -16.94 27.62 -2.34
C ASP A 242 -16.26 27.91 -3.69
N LYS A 243 -16.29 26.93 -4.61
CA LYS A 243 -15.67 26.94 -5.95
C LYS A 243 -14.16 27.09 -6.00
N GLN A 244 -13.47 27.05 -4.86
CA GLN A 244 -12.03 27.16 -4.79
C GLN A 244 -11.38 25.77 -4.68
N GLN A 245 -10.45 25.47 -5.59
CA GLN A 245 -9.66 24.24 -5.55
C GLN A 245 -8.68 24.29 -4.36
N ALA A 246 -8.60 23.17 -3.63
CA ALA A 246 -7.57 22.98 -2.62
C ALA A 246 -6.93 21.60 -2.72
N VAL A 247 -5.65 21.54 -2.39
CA VAL A 247 -4.83 20.33 -2.46
C VAL A 247 -4.06 20.17 -1.16
N ILE A 248 -4.07 18.96 -0.61
CA ILE A 248 -3.17 18.53 0.45
C ILE A 248 -2.41 17.29 -0.01
N LYS A 249 -1.07 17.32 0.14
CA LYS A 249 -0.18 16.19 -0.17
C LYS A 249 0.71 15.88 1.02
N SER A 250 0.98 14.59 1.25
CA SER A 250 1.94 14.12 2.25
C SER A 250 2.63 12.86 1.75
N GLY A 251 3.97 12.85 1.70
CA GLY A 251 4.72 11.68 1.28
C GLY A 251 6.18 12.01 1.01
N THR A 252 6.78 11.30 0.06
CA THR A 252 8.19 11.44 -0.29
C THR A 252 8.40 11.47 -1.80
N GLU A 253 9.49 12.07 -2.24
CA GLU A 253 9.91 12.06 -3.64
C GLU A 253 11.05 11.06 -3.81
N ILE A 254 10.93 10.19 -4.81
CA ILE A 254 11.93 9.19 -5.15
C ILE A 254 12.65 9.65 -6.42
N ALA A 255 13.98 9.70 -6.36
CA ALA A 255 14.83 9.97 -7.50
C ALA A 255 14.95 8.73 -8.43
N PHE A 256 14.65 8.91 -9.71
CA PHE A 256 14.86 7.92 -10.78
C PHE A 256 15.94 8.41 -11.74
N GLU A 257 16.81 7.50 -12.17
CA GLU A 257 17.82 7.80 -13.18
C GLU A 257 17.22 7.62 -14.58
N LYS A 258 17.21 8.70 -15.35
CA LYS A 258 16.74 8.70 -16.74
C LYS A 258 17.91 8.88 -17.68
N ALA A 259 18.09 7.92 -18.60
CA ALA A 259 19.04 8.07 -19.69
C ALA A 259 18.56 9.18 -20.64
N THR A 260 19.35 10.24 -20.78
CA THR A 260 19.08 11.29 -21.77
C THR A 260 19.61 10.88 -23.15
N SER A 261 19.06 11.46 -24.20
CA SER A 261 19.45 11.18 -25.60
C SER A 261 20.91 11.51 -25.93
N SER A 262 21.63 12.20 -25.05
CA SER A 262 23.06 12.53 -25.15
C SER A 262 23.98 11.54 -24.41
N GLY A 263 23.43 10.51 -23.75
CA GLY A 263 24.19 9.53 -22.97
C GLY A 263 24.55 9.98 -21.56
N ALA A 264 24.07 11.15 -21.11
CA ALA A 264 24.15 11.57 -19.72
C ALA A 264 22.97 11.02 -18.90
N THR A 265 23.18 10.74 -17.61
CA THR A 265 22.10 10.41 -16.68
C THR A 265 21.49 11.70 -16.12
N SER A 266 20.17 11.83 -16.18
CA SER A 266 19.41 12.90 -15.53
C SER A 266 18.58 12.30 -14.40
N ILE A 267 18.49 12.97 -13.26
CA ILE A 267 17.65 12.54 -12.15
C ILE A 267 16.25 13.14 -12.32
N GLU A 268 15.22 12.30 -12.31
CA GLU A 268 13.81 12.68 -12.33
C GLU A 268 13.16 12.26 -11.00
N PHE A 269 12.54 13.20 -10.29
CA PHE A 269 11.84 12.91 -9.04
C PHE A 269 10.40 12.52 -9.32
N LYS A 270 9.94 11.40 -8.73
CA LYS A 270 8.52 11.00 -8.73
C LYS A 270 7.99 10.98 -7.31
N GLU A 271 6.81 11.58 -7.13
CA GLU A 271 6.11 11.63 -5.85
C GLU A 271 5.48 10.27 -5.52
N ALA A 272 5.65 9.81 -4.27
CA ALA A 272 4.86 8.76 -3.64
C ALA A 272 4.14 9.39 -2.44
N VAL A 273 2.95 9.94 -2.70
CA VAL A 273 2.20 10.79 -1.76
C VAL A 273 0.76 10.32 -1.57
N LEU A 274 0.26 10.51 -0.34
CA LEU A 274 -1.17 10.66 -0.07
C LEU A 274 -1.59 12.05 -0.54
N GLN A 275 -2.53 12.13 -1.48
CA GLN A 275 -3.06 13.38 -2.01
C GLN A 275 -4.59 13.40 -1.92
N LEU A 276 -5.12 14.52 -1.45
CA LEU A 276 -6.52 14.89 -1.61
C LEU A 276 -6.56 16.23 -2.33
N GLU A 277 -7.21 16.23 -3.47
CA GLU A 277 -7.48 17.40 -4.29
C GLU A 277 -8.99 17.51 -4.49
N VAL A 278 -9.53 18.68 -4.21
CA VAL A 278 -10.98 18.90 -4.21
C VAL A 278 -11.34 20.31 -4.64
N THR A 279 -12.40 20.40 -5.44
CA THR A 279 -13.10 21.65 -5.75
C THR A 279 -14.56 21.50 -5.33
N PRO A 280 -15.00 22.11 -4.22
CA PRO A 280 -16.38 22.00 -3.78
C PRO A 280 -17.25 23.10 -4.38
N GLN A 281 -18.54 22.83 -4.50
CA GLN A 281 -19.59 23.76 -4.83
C GLN A 281 -20.78 23.54 -3.90
N ILE A 282 -21.14 24.56 -3.13
CA ILE A 282 -22.24 24.52 -2.17
C ILE A 282 -23.54 24.86 -2.89
N THR A 283 -24.52 23.98 -2.78
CA THR A 283 -25.87 24.20 -3.30
C THR A 283 -26.73 24.96 -2.28
N PRO A 284 -27.80 25.65 -2.73
CA PRO A 284 -28.71 26.36 -1.82
C PRO A 284 -29.40 25.47 -0.76
N ASP A 285 -29.45 24.15 -0.99
CA ASP A 285 -30.01 23.16 -0.05
C ASP A 285 -28.96 22.55 0.90
N ASN A 286 -27.81 23.21 1.09
CA ASN A 286 -26.70 22.79 1.97
C ASN A 286 -26.13 21.40 1.61
N ARG A 287 -26.08 21.08 0.31
CA ARG A 287 -25.28 19.97 -0.19
C ARG A 287 -24.03 20.51 -0.86
N ILE A 288 -23.05 19.64 -1.01
CA ILE A 288 -21.76 19.97 -1.60
C ILE A 288 -21.56 19.03 -2.79
N ILE A 289 -21.48 19.61 -3.98
CA ILE A 289 -20.96 18.94 -5.17
C ILE A 289 -19.44 19.07 -5.10
N MET A 290 -18.71 17.99 -5.23
CA MET A 290 -17.25 18.00 -5.15
C MET A 290 -16.67 17.25 -6.33
N ASP A 291 -15.76 17.90 -7.04
CA ASP A 291 -14.82 17.23 -7.93
C ASP A 291 -13.64 16.76 -7.06
N LEU A 292 -13.43 15.45 -7.00
CA LEU A 292 -12.52 14.80 -6.06
C LEU A 292 -11.47 14.00 -6.83
N LEU A 293 -10.21 14.27 -6.52
CA LEU A 293 -9.08 13.41 -6.86
C LEU A 293 -8.41 13.00 -5.55
N VAL A 294 -8.52 11.71 -5.24
CA VAL A 294 -7.87 11.11 -4.06
C VAL A 294 -6.87 10.08 -4.56
N SER A 295 -5.61 10.22 -4.17
CA SER A 295 -4.59 9.21 -4.43
C SER A 295 -3.82 8.84 -3.18
N GLN A 296 -3.44 7.57 -3.09
CA GLN A 296 -2.61 6.99 -2.06
C GLN A 296 -1.52 6.20 -2.76
N ASP A 297 -0.35 6.83 -2.84
CA ASP A 297 0.81 6.22 -3.46
C ASP A 297 1.78 5.76 -2.38
N SER A 298 2.41 4.59 -2.55
CA SER A 298 3.39 4.04 -1.63
C SER A 298 4.61 3.49 -2.38
N VAL A 299 5.74 3.41 -1.68
CA VAL A 299 6.96 2.80 -2.22
C VAL A 299 6.76 1.29 -2.28
N GLY A 300 6.83 0.72 -3.48
CA GLY A 300 6.69 -0.71 -3.75
C GLY A 300 8.03 -1.45 -3.68
N ALA A 301 8.06 -2.66 -4.24
CA ALA A 301 9.26 -3.49 -4.29
C ALA A 301 10.37 -2.88 -5.16
N PHE A 302 11.62 -3.16 -4.80
CA PHE A 302 12.78 -2.82 -5.63
C PHE A 302 12.86 -3.76 -6.84
N THR A 303 13.03 -3.18 -8.02
CA THR A 303 13.31 -3.94 -9.24
C THR A 303 14.72 -4.56 -9.18
N PRO A 304 15.03 -5.57 -10.01
CA PRO A 304 16.38 -6.15 -10.07
C PRO A 304 17.48 -5.14 -10.43
N THR A 305 17.13 -3.99 -11.00
CA THR A 305 18.03 -2.87 -11.30
C THR A 305 18.28 -1.94 -10.11
N GLY A 306 17.62 -2.17 -8.96
CA GLY A 306 17.77 -1.40 -7.72
C GLY A 306 16.82 -0.20 -7.59
N GLU A 307 15.92 0.01 -8.56
CA GLU A 307 14.96 1.12 -8.54
C GLU A 307 13.66 0.69 -7.85
N PRO A 308 13.11 1.49 -6.91
CA PRO A 308 11.84 1.14 -6.28
C PRO A 308 10.67 1.35 -7.26
N SER A 309 9.72 0.42 -7.25
CA SER A 309 8.40 0.64 -7.87
C SER A 309 7.55 1.58 -7.00
N ILE A 310 6.51 2.17 -7.59
CA ILE A 310 5.52 2.98 -6.85
C ILE A 310 4.17 2.31 -7.04
N ASP A 311 3.58 1.87 -5.95
CA ASP A 311 2.21 1.36 -5.92
C ASP A 311 1.25 2.55 -5.85
N ILE A 312 0.29 2.60 -6.77
CA ILE A 312 -0.62 3.74 -6.94
C ILE A 312 -2.06 3.27 -6.73
N THR A 313 -2.78 3.96 -5.84
CA THR A 313 -4.22 3.81 -5.68
C THR A 313 -4.88 5.17 -5.89
N ARG A 314 -5.68 5.34 -6.96
CA ARG A 314 -6.29 6.64 -7.32
C ARG A 314 -7.77 6.50 -7.66
N ILE A 315 -8.56 7.48 -7.22
CA ILE A 315 -9.95 7.69 -7.62
C ILE A 315 -10.13 9.14 -8.07
N GLU A 316 -10.81 9.32 -9.20
CA GLU A 316 -11.20 10.62 -9.73
C GLU A 316 -12.70 10.56 -10.01
N THR A 317 -13.48 11.39 -9.32
CA THR A 317 -14.94 11.33 -9.41
C THR A 317 -15.59 12.64 -8.99
N GLN A 318 -16.84 12.83 -9.41
CA GLN A 318 -17.69 13.91 -8.94
C GLN A 318 -18.79 13.32 -8.07
N ALA A 319 -18.99 13.88 -6.87
CA ALA A 319 -19.97 13.39 -5.91
C ALA A 319 -20.79 14.53 -5.30
N LEU A 320 -22.07 14.25 -5.00
CA LEU A 320 -22.95 15.15 -4.26
C LEU A 320 -23.21 14.56 -2.87
N VAL A 321 -22.87 15.31 -1.82
CA VAL A 321 -22.98 14.85 -0.43
C VAL A 321 -23.62 15.94 0.43
N GLY A 322 -24.45 15.57 1.40
CA GLY A 322 -25.01 16.52 2.36
C GLY A 322 -23.97 16.99 3.39
N ASP A 323 -24.19 18.15 3.99
CA ASP A 323 -23.37 18.65 5.09
C ASP A 323 -23.28 17.65 6.26
N GLY A 324 -22.05 17.31 6.66
CA GLY A 324 -21.74 16.38 7.75
C GLY A 324 -22.03 14.91 7.44
N GLN A 325 -22.48 14.57 6.23
CA GLN A 325 -22.78 13.19 5.84
C GLN A 325 -21.55 12.52 5.23
N THR A 326 -21.42 11.21 5.44
CA THR A 326 -20.36 10.41 4.83
C THR A 326 -20.89 9.66 3.61
N LEU A 327 -20.20 9.80 2.47
CA LEU A 327 -20.46 9.04 1.26
C LEU A 327 -19.31 8.06 1.01
N VAL A 328 -19.64 6.83 0.61
CA VAL A 328 -18.67 5.87 0.07
C VAL A 328 -18.46 6.20 -1.40
N LEU A 329 -17.26 6.64 -1.78
CA LEU A 329 -16.93 6.97 -3.17
C LEU A 329 -16.72 5.71 -4.01
N GLY A 330 -16.13 4.68 -3.39
CA GLY A 330 -15.86 3.41 -4.06
C GLY A 330 -14.88 2.55 -3.27
N GLY A 331 -14.50 1.44 -3.89
CA GLY A 331 -13.56 0.51 -3.33
C GLY A 331 -13.12 -0.56 -4.31
N ILE A 332 -12.05 -1.27 -3.97
CA ILE A 332 -11.51 -2.39 -4.74
C ILE A 332 -11.43 -3.58 -3.79
N PHE A 333 -12.00 -4.71 -4.20
CA PHE A 333 -11.90 -5.98 -3.48
C PHE A 333 -11.15 -6.97 -4.36
N GLN A 334 -10.03 -7.49 -3.87
CA GLN A 334 -9.22 -8.48 -4.56
C GLN A 334 -9.04 -9.70 -3.65
N THR A 335 -9.18 -10.89 -4.21
CA THR A 335 -8.85 -12.16 -3.55
C THR A 335 -7.99 -12.99 -4.50
N GLU A 336 -6.85 -13.44 -4.00
CA GLU A 336 -5.94 -14.36 -4.68
C GLU A 336 -5.86 -15.65 -3.87
N GLU A 337 -6.13 -16.79 -4.52
CA GLU A 337 -6.05 -18.10 -3.89
C GLU A 337 -5.13 -19.01 -4.71
N VAL A 338 -4.05 -19.46 -4.07
CA VAL A 338 -3.07 -20.38 -4.65
C VAL A 338 -3.19 -21.71 -3.91
N ASN A 339 -3.65 -22.73 -4.61
CA ASN A 339 -3.69 -24.11 -4.12
C ASN A 339 -2.62 -24.93 -4.84
N GLY A 340 -1.70 -25.52 -4.07
CA GLY A 340 -0.64 -26.40 -4.55
C GLY A 340 -0.72 -27.77 -3.87
N THR A 341 -0.44 -28.83 -4.61
CA THR A 341 -0.27 -30.17 -4.05
C THR A 341 0.93 -30.82 -4.72
N GLU A 342 1.99 -31.04 -3.96
CA GLU A 342 3.10 -31.89 -4.37
C GLU A 342 2.85 -33.29 -3.82
N LYS A 343 3.01 -34.33 -4.62
CA LYS A 343 2.75 -35.70 -4.15
C LYS A 343 3.55 -36.73 -4.91
N VAL A 344 3.80 -37.86 -4.25
CA VAL A 344 4.29 -39.06 -4.92
C VAL A 344 3.15 -39.63 -5.79
N PRO A 345 3.35 -39.78 -7.12
CA PRO A 345 2.33 -40.35 -8.00
C PRO A 345 1.87 -41.73 -7.52
N MET A 346 0.58 -42.05 -7.70
CA MET A 346 -0.10 -43.24 -7.17
C MET A 346 -0.23 -43.27 -5.63
N LEU A 347 0.86 -43.11 -4.88
CA LEU A 347 0.85 -43.26 -3.42
C LEU A 347 0.14 -42.10 -2.70
N GLY A 348 0.26 -40.88 -3.22
CA GLY A 348 -0.42 -39.69 -2.71
C GLY A 348 -1.95 -39.70 -2.89
N ASP A 349 -2.46 -40.58 -3.74
CA ASP A 349 -3.90 -40.70 -4.05
C ASP A 349 -4.59 -41.84 -3.28
N ILE A 350 -3.86 -42.59 -2.45
CA ILE A 350 -4.45 -43.66 -1.63
C ILE A 350 -5.37 -43.05 -0.57
N PRO A 351 -6.63 -43.49 -0.44
CA PRO A 351 -7.52 -43.02 0.63
C PRO A 351 -6.89 -43.23 2.02
N PHE A 352 -7.06 -42.24 2.90
CA PHE A 352 -6.48 -42.17 4.25
C PHE A 352 -4.94 -42.07 4.31
N LEU A 353 -4.21 -42.92 3.58
CA LEU A 353 -2.76 -43.01 3.63
C LEU A 353 -2.04 -42.01 2.71
N GLY A 354 -2.69 -41.50 1.67
CA GLY A 354 -2.09 -40.60 0.69
C GLY A 354 -1.59 -39.27 1.27
N LYS A 355 -2.10 -38.88 2.46
CA LYS A 355 -1.58 -37.73 3.20
C LYS A 355 -0.12 -37.89 3.64
N LEU A 356 0.39 -39.11 3.79
CA LEU A 356 1.80 -39.39 4.11
C LEU A 356 2.73 -39.29 2.90
N PHE A 357 2.18 -39.00 1.72
CA PHE A 357 2.89 -38.99 0.45
C PHE A 357 2.64 -37.71 -0.34
N ARG A 358 2.20 -36.63 0.32
CA ARG A 358 1.90 -35.36 -0.30
C ARG A 358 2.21 -34.18 0.63
N ASN A 359 2.58 -33.05 0.04
CA ASN A 359 2.58 -31.73 0.64
C ASN A 359 1.41 -30.95 0.04
N ASP A 360 0.50 -30.47 0.89
CA ASP A 360 -0.64 -29.64 0.49
C ASP A 360 -0.38 -28.19 0.92
N LEU A 361 -0.32 -27.25 -0.03
CA LEU A 361 -0.17 -25.81 0.16
C LEU A 361 -1.46 -25.09 -0.22
N ARG A 362 -1.92 -24.18 0.64
CA ARG A 362 -3.01 -23.25 0.37
C ARG A 362 -2.64 -21.86 0.87
N ASN A 363 -2.49 -20.91 -0.05
CA ASN A 363 -2.27 -19.50 0.26
C ASN A 363 -3.48 -18.69 -0.21
N ILE A 364 -4.03 -17.85 0.66
CA ILE A 364 -5.16 -16.96 0.37
C ILE A 364 -4.76 -15.55 0.79
N GLU A 365 -4.72 -14.64 -0.17
CA GLU A 365 -4.46 -13.22 0.07
C GLU A 365 -5.71 -12.44 -0.30
N LYS A 366 -6.20 -11.59 0.61
CA LYS A 366 -7.32 -10.69 0.35
C LYS A 366 -6.90 -9.26 0.62
N ARG A 367 -7.34 -8.37 -0.26
CA ARG A 367 -7.09 -6.93 -0.17
C ARG A 367 -8.37 -6.18 -0.44
N GLU A 368 -8.79 -5.39 0.52
CA GLU A 368 -9.98 -4.54 0.46
C GLU A 368 -9.56 -3.08 0.61
N ILE A 369 -10.01 -2.24 -0.32
CA ILE A 369 -9.79 -0.80 -0.28
C ILE A 369 -11.15 -0.13 -0.30
N LEU A 370 -11.40 0.79 0.63
CA LEU A 370 -12.61 1.60 0.69
C LEU A 370 -12.24 3.07 0.87
N ILE A 371 -12.89 3.95 0.10
CA ILE A 371 -12.68 5.39 0.17
C ILE A 371 -13.99 6.07 0.53
N PHE A 372 -13.96 6.84 1.61
CA PHE A 372 -15.07 7.61 2.14
C PHE A 372 -14.75 9.11 2.05
N ILE A 373 -15.78 9.92 1.87
CA ILE A 373 -15.68 11.39 1.90
C ILE A 373 -16.74 11.96 2.85
N THR A 374 -16.37 12.96 3.64
CA THR A 374 -17.28 13.69 4.53
C THR A 374 -17.00 15.19 4.41
N PRO A 375 -17.84 15.96 3.72
CA PRO A 375 -17.76 17.41 3.75
C PRO A 375 -18.47 17.97 5.00
N LYS A 376 -17.99 19.11 5.48
CA LYS A 376 -18.60 19.87 6.57
C LYS A 376 -18.51 21.36 6.28
N ILE A 377 -19.65 22.03 6.19
CA ILE A 377 -19.70 23.48 6.03
C ILE A 377 -19.29 24.13 7.36
N ILE A 378 -18.41 25.14 7.27
CA ILE A 378 -17.99 25.95 8.41
C ILE A 378 -18.75 27.27 8.33
N ASP A 379 -19.63 27.52 9.30
CA ASP A 379 -20.34 28.79 9.42
C ASP A 379 -19.47 29.81 10.20
N ASP A 380 -19.38 31.03 9.67
CA ASP A 380 -18.54 32.12 10.19
C ASP A 380 -18.84 32.55 11.64
N ASN A 381 -20.00 32.18 12.20
CA ASN A 381 -20.38 32.49 13.59
C ASN A 381 -19.43 31.85 14.65
N LEU A 382 -18.46 31.03 14.24
CA LEU A 382 -17.47 30.40 15.10
C LEU A 382 -16.09 31.08 15.11
N LEU A 383 -15.83 32.05 14.22
CA LEU A 383 -14.53 32.73 14.11
C LEU A 383 -14.44 34.05 14.92
N ASP A 384 -15.57 34.55 15.43
CA ASP A 384 -15.71 35.84 16.12
C ASP A 384 -15.80 35.75 17.66
N ARG A 385 -15.22 34.71 18.28
CA ARG A 385 -15.18 34.56 19.76
C ARG A 385 -13.80 34.72 20.38
#